data_AF-A0A554LKC8-F1
#
_entry.id   AF-A0A554LKC8-F1
#
_cell.length_a   1.000
_cell.length_b   1.000
_cell.length_c   1.000
_cell.angle_alpha   90.00
_cell.angle_beta   90.00
_cell.angle_gamma   90.00
#
_symmetry.space_group_name_H-M   'P 1'
#
loop_
_entity.id
_entity.type
_entity.pdbx_description
1 polymer ?
#
loop_
_entity_poly.entity_id
_entity_poly.type
_entity_poly.pdbx_seq_one_letter_code
_entity_poly.pdbx_strand_id
1 'polypeptide(L)'
;MEFVNDPHKAKVAFVVTLILAIFFFLASGTLGYFYWQKMKSYNDLADSKKKVEESLKTAEDNLAKANIELATLKTSSDASGQSISSLQKQITDNNAKKASIASYLTVFTYLVDLIEAHSGLDGWTETEFQTGRAKAVATGNNSFVADIDWAWAHKEVDQITRLVRVMRDIITGINNGIK
;
A
#
# COMPACT_ATOMS: atom_id res chain seq x y z
N MET A 1 -65.39 26.88 76.02
CA MET A 1 -64.11 26.70 76.74
C MET A 1 -64.32 25.83 77.99
N GLU A 2 -64.75 24.57 77.83
CA GLU A 2 -64.92 23.63 78.96
C GLU A 2 -63.72 22.69 79.17
N PHE A 3 -62.71 22.75 78.29
CA PHE A 3 -61.53 21.88 78.35
C PHE A 3 -60.54 22.20 79.47
N VAL A 4 -60.71 23.33 80.19
CA VAL A 4 -59.74 23.81 81.20
C VAL A 4 -60.07 23.32 82.61
N ASN A 5 -61.30 22.86 82.88
CA ASN A 5 -61.74 22.47 84.24
C ASN A 5 -61.84 20.96 84.50
N ASP A 6 -61.46 20.11 83.55
CA ASP A 6 -61.33 18.66 83.78
C ASP A 6 -59.85 18.24 83.62
N PRO A 7 -59.10 18.12 84.73
CA PRO A 7 -57.66 17.88 84.70
C PRO A 7 -57.30 16.52 84.09
N HIS A 8 -58.23 15.57 84.00
CA HIS A 8 -58.00 14.28 83.35
C HIS A 8 -58.07 14.41 81.82
N LYS A 9 -59.07 15.12 81.28
CA LYS A 9 -59.24 15.31 79.83
C LYS A 9 -58.13 16.17 79.23
N ALA A 10 -57.68 17.21 79.94
CA ALA A 10 -56.56 18.06 79.51
C ALA A 10 -55.24 17.27 79.44
N LYS A 11 -54.96 16.38 80.42
CA LYS A 11 -53.79 15.49 80.39
C LYS A 11 -53.83 14.52 79.21
N VAL A 12 -54.99 13.90 78.95
CA VAL A 12 -55.15 12.99 77.82
C VAL A 12 -54.97 13.72 76.48
N ALA A 13 -55.56 14.90 76.31
CA ALA A 13 -55.39 15.71 75.11
C ALA A 13 -53.92 16.13 74.87
N PHE A 14 -53.20 16.48 75.94
CA PHE A 14 -51.77 16.80 75.89
C PHE A 14 -50.94 15.59 75.47
N VAL A 15 -51.17 14.41 76.07
CA VAL A 15 -50.46 13.17 75.73
C VAL A 15 -50.73 12.75 74.28
N VAL A 16 -51.98 12.82 73.82
CA VAL A 16 -52.34 12.50 72.42
C VAL A 16 -51.66 13.46 71.45
N THR A 17 -51.66 14.76 71.74
CA THR A 17 -50.99 15.78 70.90
C THR A 17 -49.48 15.58 70.88
N LEU A 18 -48.87 15.22 72.02
CA LEU A 18 -47.44 14.92 72.12
C LEU A 18 -47.06 13.69 71.29
N ILE A 19 -47.85 12.61 71.36
CA ILE A 19 -47.65 11.41 70.54
C ILE A 19 -47.75 11.75 69.05
N LEU A 20 -48.77 12.50 68.65
CA LEU A 20 -48.92 12.95 67.26
C LEU A 20 -47.73 13.79 66.80
N ALA A 21 -47.25 14.74 67.63
CA ALA A 21 -46.09 15.55 67.31
C ALA A 21 -44.82 14.72 67.11
N ILE A 22 -44.59 13.71 67.97
CA ILE A 22 -43.47 12.77 67.83
C ILE A 22 -43.59 11.97 66.52
N PHE A 23 -44.79 11.46 66.20
CA PHE A 23 -45.03 10.76 64.94
C PHE A 23 -44.79 11.66 63.73
N PHE A 24 -45.23 12.92 63.74
CA PHE A 24 -44.97 13.88 62.66
C PHE A 24 -43.47 14.20 62.52
N PHE A 25 -42.73 14.31 63.63
CA PHE A 25 -41.28 14.50 63.59
C PHE A 25 -40.54 13.27 63.04
N LEU A 26 -40.94 12.06 63.42
CA LEU A 26 -40.35 10.83 62.89
C LEU A 26 -40.70 10.64 61.40
N ALA A 27 -41.94 10.92 61.02
CA ALA A 27 -42.38 10.87 59.63
C ALA A 27 -41.62 11.89 58.77
N SER A 28 -41.47 13.14 59.22
CA SER A 28 -40.73 14.17 58.48
C SER A 28 -39.23 13.85 58.36
N GLY A 29 -38.61 13.30 59.41
CA GLY A 29 -37.22 12.86 59.38
C GLY A 29 -36.98 11.72 58.39
N THR A 30 -37.85 10.70 58.38
CA THR A 30 -37.76 9.59 57.41
C THR A 30 -37.99 10.05 55.98
N LEU A 31 -38.97 10.93 55.74
CA LEU A 31 -39.20 11.57 54.44
C LEU A 31 -37.99 12.39 53.95
N GLY A 32 -37.37 13.17 54.85
CA GLY A 32 -36.15 13.94 54.56
C GLY A 32 -34.98 13.05 54.17
N TYR A 33 -34.77 11.92 54.88
CA TYR A 33 -33.75 10.93 54.53
C TYR A 33 -34.00 10.29 53.16
N PHE A 34 -35.23 9.84 52.88
CA PHE A 34 -35.59 9.29 51.58
C PHE A 34 -35.42 10.30 50.44
N TYR A 35 -35.76 11.56 50.67
CA TYR A 35 -35.56 12.64 49.70
C TYR A 35 -34.07 12.86 49.42
N TRP A 36 -33.24 12.94 50.47
CA TRP A 36 -31.79 13.08 50.32
C TRP A 36 -31.16 11.89 49.59
N GLN A 37 -31.55 10.66 49.93
CA GLN A 37 -31.05 9.45 49.27
C GLN A 37 -31.42 9.44 47.78
N LYS A 38 -32.66 9.82 47.43
CA LYS A 38 -33.08 9.95 46.02
C LYS A 38 -32.29 11.05 45.30
N MET A 39 -32.11 12.21 45.93
CA MET A 39 -31.35 13.32 45.34
C MET A 39 -29.90 12.93 45.07
N LYS A 40 -29.26 12.22 46.02
CA LYS A 40 -27.91 11.69 45.86
C LYS A 40 -27.83 10.71 44.69
N SER A 41 -28.75 9.74 44.62
CA SER A 41 -28.79 8.78 43.52
C SER A 41 -29.02 9.46 42.16
N TYR A 42 -29.80 10.54 42.11
CA TYR A 42 -30.03 11.29 40.87
C TYR A 42 -28.76 12.03 40.43
N ASN A 43 -28.05 12.66 41.36
CA ASN A 43 -26.78 13.32 41.08
C ASN A 43 -25.70 12.33 40.63
N ASP A 44 -25.57 11.18 41.30
CA ASP A 44 -24.63 10.12 40.93
C ASP A 44 -24.95 9.57 39.52
N LEU A 45 -26.22 9.44 39.18
CA LEU A 45 -26.67 9.02 37.84
C LEU A 45 -26.37 10.10 36.79
N ALA A 46 -26.60 11.37 37.10
CA ALA A 46 -26.32 12.49 36.20
C ALA A 46 -24.81 12.59 35.91
N ASP A 47 -23.96 12.44 36.93
CA ASP A 47 -22.50 12.42 36.78
C ASP A 47 -22.03 11.21 35.97
N SER A 48 -22.63 10.03 36.21
CA SER A 48 -22.32 8.82 35.44
C SER A 48 -22.72 8.97 33.98
N LYS A 49 -23.90 9.55 33.70
CA LYS A 49 -24.36 9.86 32.34
C LYS A 49 -23.38 10.80 31.65
N LYS A 50 -22.96 11.88 32.30
CA LYS A 50 -21.99 12.83 31.75
C LYS A 50 -20.66 12.17 31.40
N LYS A 51 -20.12 11.32 32.29
CA LYS A 51 -18.88 10.57 32.03
C LYS A 51 -18.99 9.63 30.83
N VAL A 52 -20.14 8.96 30.70
CA VAL A 52 -20.41 8.08 29.54
C VAL A 52 -20.52 8.90 28.26
N GLU A 53 -21.19 10.04 28.26
CA GLU A 53 -21.28 10.94 27.10
C GLU A 53 -19.91 11.48 26.67
N GLU A 54 -19.06 11.89 27.62
CA GLU A 54 -17.67 12.32 27.34
C GLU A 54 -16.82 11.18 26.78
N SER A 55 -16.96 9.97 27.33
CA SER A 55 -16.24 8.78 26.86
C SER A 55 -16.72 8.36 25.47
N LEU A 56 -18.02 8.43 25.20
CA LEU A 56 -18.61 8.16 23.89
C LEU A 56 -18.07 9.12 22.84
N LYS A 57 -18.09 10.43 23.14
CA LYS A 57 -17.54 11.45 22.25
C LYS A 57 -16.05 11.20 21.94
N THR A 58 -15.28 10.85 22.96
CA THR A 58 -13.85 10.51 22.78
C THR A 58 -13.66 9.28 21.89
N ALA A 59 -14.50 8.26 22.05
CA ALA A 59 -14.47 7.07 21.21
C ALA A 59 -14.88 7.38 19.77
N GLU A 60 -15.90 8.22 19.56
CA GLU A 60 -16.32 8.69 18.23
C GLU A 60 -15.21 9.49 17.53
N ASP A 61 -14.54 10.40 18.25
CA ASP A 61 -13.41 11.18 17.72
C ASP A 61 -12.23 10.27 17.33
N ASN A 62 -11.93 9.26 18.15
CA ASN A 62 -10.87 8.29 17.85
C ASN A 62 -11.23 7.39 16.67
N LEU A 63 -12.50 6.98 16.55
CA LEU A 63 -12.99 6.19 15.42
C LEU A 63 -12.94 7.01 14.12
N ALA A 64 -13.29 8.29 14.17
CA ALA A 64 -13.16 9.20 13.03
C ALA A 64 -11.70 9.34 12.58
N LYS A 65 -10.76 9.53 13.52
CA LYS A 65 -9.32 9.57 13.21
C LYS A 65 -8.81 8.26 12.61
N ALA A 66 -9.17 7.12 13.19
CA ALA A 66 -8.76 5.81 12.69
C ALA A 66 -9.28 5.56 11.26
N ASN A 67 -10.50 5.99 10.94
CA ASN A 67 -11.04 5.88 9.58
C ASN A 67 -10.29 6.76 8.57
N ILE A 68 -9.87 7.96 8.96
CA ILE A 68 -9.05 8.85 8.11
C ILE A 68 -7.67 8.23 7.87
N GLU A 69 -7.03 7.70 8.92
CA GLU A 69 -5.74 7.01 8.80
C GLU A 69 -5.84 5.76 7.92
N LEU A 70 -6.90 4.96 8.08
CA LEU A 70 -7.17 3.79 7.25
C LEU A 70 -7.32 4.17 5.77
N ALA A 71 -8.09 5.23 5.46
CA ALA A 71 -8.25 5.71 4.09
C ALA A 71 -6.93 6.22 3.49
N THR A 72 -6.12 6.89 4.30
CA THR A 72 -4.78 7.38 3.90
C THR A 72 -3.83 6.22 3.61
N LEU A 73 -3.78 5.22 4.51
CA LEU A 73 -2.97 4.02 4.34
C LEU A 73 -3.39 3.22 3.12
N LYS A 74 -4.69 3.09 2.86
CA LYS A 74 -5.21 2.42 1.67
C LYS A 74 -4.75 3.13 0.39
N THR A 75 -4.87 4.46 0.34
CA THR A 75 -4.41 5.27 -0.80
C THR A 75 -2.90 5.11 -1.02
N SER A 76 -2.11 5.13 0.05
CA SER A 76 -0.66 4.94 -0.02
C SER A 76 -0.28 3.52 -0.49
N SER A 77 -1.01 2.50 -0.03
CA SER A 77 -0.83 1.11 -0.46
C SER A 77 -1.13 0.95 -1.95
N ASP A 78 -2.22 1.54 -2.44
CA ASP A 78 -2.60 1.47 -3.86
C ASP A 78 -1.55 2.16 -4.74
N ALA A 79 -1.06 3.34 -4.35
CA ALA A 79 0.01 4.05 -5.04
C ALA A 79 1.33 3.24 -5.05
N SER A 80 1.64 2.57 -3.94
CA SER A 80 2.80 1.69 -3.85
C SER A 80 2.65 0.47 -4.77
N GLY A 81 1.46 -0.13 -4.85
CA GLY A 81 1.16 -1.24 -5.77
C GLY A 81 1.31 -0.86 -7.24
N GLN A 82 0.85 0.33 -7.63
CA GLN A 82 1.06 0.86 -8.99
C GLN A 82 2.55 1.08 -9.28
N SER A 83 3.30 1.62 -8.32
CA SER A 83 4.75 1.86 -8.46
C SER A 83 5.51 0.55 -8.63
N ILE A 84 5.18 -0.48 -7.85
CA ILE A 84 5.77 -1.83 -7.98
C ILE A 84 5.51 -2.40 -9.37
N SER A 85 4.26 -2.31 -9.85
CA SER A 85 3.88 -2.82 -11.17
C SER A 85 4.64 -2.12 -12.30
N SER A 86 4.82 -0.80 -12.21
CA SER A 86 5.62 -0.01 -13.15
C SER A 86 7.10 -0.44 -13.14
N LEU A 87 7.70 -0.61 -11.96
CA LEU A 87 9.09 -1.05 -11.82
C LEU A 87 9.30 -2.48 -12.35
N GLN A 88 8.35 -3.39 -12.11
CA GLN A 88 8.42 -4.75 -12.66
C GLN A 88 8.39 -4.77 -14.19
N LYS A 89 7.57 -3.89 -14.81
CA LYS A 89 7.58 -3.71 -16.26
C LYS A 89 8.92 -3.19 -16.75
N GLN A 90 9.48 -2.16 -16.11
CA GLN A 90 10.80 -1.62 -16.46
C GLN A 90 11.92 -2.65 -16.33
N ILE A 91 11.89 -3.50 -15.29
CA ILE A 91 12.86 -4.59 -15.12
C ILE A 91 12.74 -5.61 -16.26
N THR A 92 11.50 -5.97 -16.63
CA THR A 92 11.25 -6.90 -17.74
C THR A 92 11.76 -6.34 -19.06
N ASP A 93 11.46 -5.07 -19.35
CA ASP A 93 11.91 -4.37 -20.55
C ASP A 93 13.45 -4.27 -20.59
N ASN A 94 14.09 -3.93 -19.46
CA ASN A 94 15.55 -3.87 -19.34
C ASN A 94 16.22 -5.24 -19.51
N ASN A 95 15.60 -6.31 -19.01
CA ASN A 95 16.11 -7.67 -19.19
C ASN A 95 16.02 -8.10 -20.66
N ALA A 96 14.93 -7.76 -21.36
CA ALA A 96 14.78 -8.01 -22.80
C ALA A 96 15.83 -7.23 -23.61
N LYS A 97 16.05 -5.96 -23.27
CA LYS A 97 17.11 -5.10 -23.84
C LYS A 97 18.51 -5.70 -23.65
N LYS A 98 18.82 -6.16 -22.43
CA LYS A 98 20.10 -6.83 -22.12
C LYS A 98 20.29 -8.11 -22.92
N ALA A 99 19.24 -8.92 -23.06
CA ALA A 99 19.29 -10.15 -23.86
C ALA A 99 19.54 -9.87 -25.36
N SER A 100 18.92 -8.81 -25.89
CA SER A 100 19.18 -8.33 -27.25
C SER A 100 20.65 -7.94 -27.44
N ILE A 101 21.19 -7.09 -26.56
CA ILE A 101 22.61 -6.68 -26.61
C ILE A 101 23.54 -7.89 -26.55
N ALA A 102 23.28 -8.84 -25.64
CA ALA A 102 24.10 -10.05 -25.49
C ALA A 102 24.12 -10.91 -26.77
N SER A 103 23.00 -10.94 -27.50
CA SER A 103 22.91 -11.67 -28.77
C SER A 103 23.76 -11.02 -29.86
N TYR A 104 23.74 -9.68 -29.97
CA TYR A 104 24.63 -8.95 -30.89
C TYR A 104 26.11 -9.08 -30.51
N LEU A 105 26.45 -9.04 -29.22
CA LEU A 105 27.81 -9.26 -28.75
C LEU A 105 28.30 -10.68 -29.10
N THR A 106 27.45 -11.69 -29.00
CA THR A 106 27.78 -13.07 -29.40
C THR A 106 28.13 -13.17 -30.88
N VAL A 107 27.40 -12.45 -31.74
CA VAL A 107 27.69 -12.38 -33.17
C VAL A 107 28.99 -11.63 -33.43
N PHE A 108 29.19 -10.48 -32.76
CA PHE A 108 30.40 -9.68 -32.87
C PHE A 108 31.66 -10.46 -32.49
N THR A 109 31.66 -11.12 -31.33
CA THR A 109 32.79 -11.95 -30.90
C THR A 109 33.11 -13.03 -31.93
N TYR A 110 32.09 -13.73 -32.42
CA TYR A 110 32.29 -14.76 -33.43
C TYR A 110 32.86 -14.21 -34.76
N LEU A 111 32.39 -13.04 -35.19
CA LEU A 111 32.90 -12.34 -36.38
C LEU A 111 34.37 -11.96 -36.22
N VAL A 112 34.76 -11.43 -35.06
CA VAL A 112 36.15 -11.08 -34.77
C VAL A 112 37.05 -12.31 -34.83
N ASP A 113 36.66 -13.41 -34.18
CA ASP A 113 37.42 -14.66 -34.20
C ASP A 113 37.65 -15.18 -35.63
N LEU A 114 36.61 -15.10 -36.49
CA LEU A 114 36.74 -15.50 -37.90
C LEU A 114 37.62 -14.54 -38.72
N ILE A 115 37.52 -13.24 -38.49
CA ILE A 115 38.35 -12.25 -39.18
C ILE A 115 39.83 -12.47 -38.83
N GLU A 116 40.14 -12.78 -37.56
CA GLU A 116 41.49 -13.11 -37.13
C GLU A 116 42.01 -14.40 -37.78
N ALA A 117 41.15 -15.42 -37.89
CA ALA A 117 41.51 -16.71 -38.49
C ALA A 117 41.78 -16.62 -40.01
N HIS A 118 40.99 -15.80 -40.73
CA HIS A 118 41.00 -15.74 -42.19
C HIS A 118 41.61 -14.44 -42.76
N SER A 119 42.05 -13.52 -41.90
CA SER A 119 42.53 -12.18 -42.26
C SER A 119 41.50 -11.33 -43.03
N GLY A 120 40.20 -11.53 -42.77
CA GLY A 120 39.13 -10.83 -43.47
C GLY A 120 37.80 -11.59 -43.51
N LEU A 121 36.93 -11.21 -44.46
CA LEU A 121 35.65 -11.88 -44.73
C LEU A 121 35.72 -12.94 -45.84
N ASP A 122 36.88 -13.07 -46.48
CA ASP A 122 37.12 -14.07 -47.51
C ASP A 122 37.77 -15.31 -46.90
N GLY A 123 37.65 -16.45 -47.56
CA GLY A 123 38.24 -17.72 -47.09
C GLY A 123 37.40 -18.50 -46.08
N TRP A 124 36.31 -17.92 -45.57
CA TRP A 124 35.42 -18.64 -44.66
C TRP A 124 34.76 -19.82 -45.37
N THR A 125 34.54 -20.89 -44.62
CA THR A 125 33.81 -22.08 -45.04
C THR A 125 32.31 -21.87 -44.95
N GLU A 126 31.54 -22.68 -45.68
CA GLU A 126 30.08 -22.70 -45.56
C GLU A 126 29.63 -22.98 -44.12
N THR A 127 30.33 -23.86 -43.40
CA THR A 127 30.03 -24.17 -42.00
C THR A 127 30.21 -22.97 -41.07
N GLU A 128 31.27 -22.20 -41.26
CA GLU A 128 31.53 -20.97 -40.48
C GLU A 128 30.48 -19.91 -40.79
N PHE A 129 30.14 -19.74 -42.08
CA PHE A 129 29.05 -18.86 -42.48
C PHE A 129 27.72 -19.25 -41.83
N GLN A 130 27.31 -20.52 -41.91
CA GLN A 130 26.05 -20.98 -41.32
C GLN A 130 26.03 -20.83 -39.79
N THR A 131 27.18 -21.00 -39.13
CA THR A 131 27.32 -20.76 -37.68
C THR A 131 27.12 -19.29 -37.33
N GLY A 132 27.75 -18.38 -38.08
CA GLY A 132 27.58 -16.93 -37.90
C GLY A 132 26.15 -16.48 -38.17
N ARG A 133 25.56 -17.00 -39.27
CA ARG A 133 24.17 -16.77 -39.64
C ARG A 133 23.20 -17.24 -38.56
N ALA A 134 23.41 -18.43 -37.98
CA ALA A 134 22.57 -18.93 -36.89
C ALA A 134 22.62 -18.02 -35.65
N LYS A 135 23.80 -17.50 -35.30
CA LYS A 135 23.96 -16.51 -34.21
C LYS A 135 23.22 -15.20 -34.53
N ALA A 136 23.25 -14.76 -35.79
CA ALA A 136 22.53 -13.57 -36.21
C ALA A 136 21.01 -13.77 -36.20
N VAL A 137 20.50 -14.93 -36.59
CA VAL A 137 19.08 -15.28 -36.45
C VAL A 137 18.64 -15.21 -34.99
N ALA A 138 19.50 -15.58 -34.04
CA ALA A 138 19.21 -15.48 -32.60
C ALA A 138 19.04 -14.03 -32.11
N THR A 139 19.46 -13.01 -32.88
CA THR A 139 19.15 -11.60 -32.58
C THR A 139 17.70 -11.22 -32.85
N GLY A 140 16.96 -12.02 -33.61
CA GLY A 140 15.59 -11.73 -34.05
C GLY A 140 15.47 -10.61 -35.10
N ASN A 141 16.59 -10.09 -35.62
CA ASN A 141 16.59 -9.02 -36.62
C ASN A 141 16.81 -9.58 -38.04
N ASN A 142 15.72 -9.71 -38.79
CA ASN A 142 15.77 -10.22 -40.17
C ASN A 142 16.59 -9.35 -41.12
N SER A 143 16.63 -8.02 -40.91
CA SER A 143 17.45 -7.13 -41.73
C SER A 143 18.94 -7.38 -41.49
N PHE A 144 19.33 -7.60 -40.24
CA PHE A 144 20.72 -7.93 -39.91
C PHE A 144 21.14 -9.29 -40.48
N VAL A 145 20.25 -10.30 -40.44
CA VAL A 145 20.49 -11.59 -41.08
C VAL A 145 20.67 -11.41 -42.59
N ALA A 146 19.85 -10.59 -43.23
CA ALA A 146 19.97 -10.30 -44.66
C ALA A 146 21.29 -9.60 -45.01
N ASP A 147 21.80 -8.73 -44.13
CA ASP A 147 23.09 -8.06 -44.33
C ASP A 147 24.28 -9.02 -44.20
N ILE A 148 24.20 -10.03 -43.33
CA ILE A 148 25.18 -11.13 -43.28
C ILE A 148 25.08 -12.00 -44.53
N ASP A 149 23.87 -12.39 -44.94
CA ASP A 149 23.64 -13.19 -46.14
C ASP A 149 24.16 -12.45 -47.39
N TRP A 150 23.96 -11.12 -47.45
CA TRP A 150 24.46 -10.26 -48.50
C TRP A 150 26.00 -10.20 -48.52
N ALA A 151 26.64 -10.00 -47.36
CA ALA A 151 28.09 -9.94 -47.25
C ALA A 151 28.76 -11.27 -47.66
N TRP A 152 28.10 -12.40 -47.42
CA TRP A 152 28.57 -13.71 -47.86
C TRP A 152 28.46 -13.92 -49.37
N ALA A 153 27.32 -13.52 -49.95
CA ALA A 153 27.02 -13.75 -51.36
C ALA A 153 27.81 -12.83 -52.31
N HIS A 154 28.13 -11.60 -51.90
CA HIS A 154 28.68 -10.55 -52.77
C HIS A 154 30.21 -10.45 -52.67
N LYS A 155 30.92 -11.55 -52.97
CA LYS A 155 32.40 -11.61 -52.89
C LYS A 155 33.12 -10.71 -53.91
N GLU A 156 32.40 -10.24 -54.92
CA GLU A 156 32.85 -9.22 -55.88
C GLU A 156 32.97 -7.81 -55.26
N VAL A 157 32.30 -7.57 -54.13
CA VAL A 157 32.41 -6.31 -53.38
C VAL A 157 33.61 -6.38 -52.44
N ASP A 158 34.34 -5.27 -52.37
CA ASP A 158 35.47 -5.11 -51.44
C ASP A 158 35.12 -5.57 -50.01
N GLN A 159 36.02 -6.36 -49.42
CA GLN A 159 35.80 -6.98 -48.11
C GLN A 159 35.60 -5.96 -46.99
N ILE A 160 36.26 -4.79 -47.06
CA ILE A 160 36.11 -3.74 -46.04
C ILE A 160 34.70 -3.14 -46.15
N THR A 161 34.20 -2.94 -47.36
CA THR A 161 32.83 -2.46 -47.59
C THR A 161 31.79 -3.41 -47.01
N ARG A 162 31.96 -4.72 -47.23
CA ARG A 162 31.09 -5.75 -46.64
C ARG A 162 31.16 -5.76 -45.11
N LEU A 163 32.38 -5.70 -44.55
CA LEU A 163 32.60 -5.69 -43.11
C LEU A 163 31.98 -4.46 -42.44
N VAL A 164 32.19 -3.27 -43.00
CA VAL A 164 31.64 -2.02 -42.47
C VAL A 164 30.11 -2.08 -42.40
N ARG A 165 29.45 -2.70 -43.38
CA ARG A 165 28.00 -2.87 -43.38
C ARG A 165 27.53 -3.76 -42.21
N VAL A 166 28.10 -4.96 -42.08
CA VAL A 166 27.77 -5.88 -40.97
C VAL A 166 28.05 -5.23 -39.61
N MET A 167 29.17 -4.53 -39.47
CA MET A 167 29.55 -3.82 -38.25
C MET A 167 28.58 -2.67 -37.90
N ARG A 168 28.10 -1.93 -38.90
CA ARG A 168 27.11 -0.87 -38.69
C ARG A 168 25.79 -1.42 -38.16
N ASP A 169 25.37 -2.57 -38.65
CA ASP A 169 24.14 -3.21 -38.19
C ASP A 169 24.28 -3.79 -36.78
N ILE A 170 25.45 -4.34 -36.43
CA ILE A 170 25.77 -4.72 -35.04
C ILE A 170 25.66 -3.50 -34.11
N ILE A 171 26.30 -2.39 -34.49
CA ILE A 171 26.25 -1.15 -33.71
C ILE A 171 24.81 -0.65 -33.57
N THR A 172 24.02 -0.70 -34.65
CA THR A 172 22.61 -0.32 -34.65
C THR A 172 21.80 -1.19 -33.71
N GLY A 173 22.00 -2.50 -33.75
CA GLY A 173 21.36 -3.47 -32.87
C GLY A 173 21.66 -3.22 -31.39
N ILE A 174 22.93 -3.02 -31.05
CA ILE A 174 23.37 -2.71 -29.69
C ILE A 174 22.76 -1.38 -29.22
N ASN A 175 22.81 -0.33 -30.06
CA ASN A 175 22.26 0.97 -29.73
C ASN A 175 20.73 0.92 -29.49
N ASN A 176 20.02 0.10 -30.27
CA ASN A 176 18.58 -0.11 -30.08
C ASN A 176 18.29 -0.88 -28.79
N GLY A 177 19.20 -1.75 -28.34
CA GLY A 177 19.08 -2.41 -27.04
C GLY A 177 19.40 -1.50 -25.86
N ILE A 178 20.19 -0.44 -26.04
CA ILE A 178 20.50 0.52 -24.97
C ILE A 178 19.37 1.53 -24.76
N LYS A 179 18.76 2.00 -25.86
CA LYS A 179 17.62 2.94 -25.84
C LYS A 179 16.38 2.31 -25.26
#